data_AF-A0A3B0PR68-F1
#
_entry.id   AF-A0A3B0PR68-F1
#
_cell.length_a   1.000
_cell.length_b   1.000
_cell.length_c   1.000
_cell.angle_alpha   90.00
_cell.angle_beta   90.00
_cell.angle_gamma   90.00
#
_symmetry.space_group_name_H-M   'P 1'
#
loop_
_entity.id
_entity.type
_entity.pdbx_description
1 polymer ?
#
loop_
_entity_poly.entity_id
_entity_poly.type
_entity_poly.pdbx_seq_one_letter_code
_entity_poly.pdbx_strand_id
1 'polypeptide(L)'
;MYIPNNLYIIGTMNTADKSITSMDTAMRRRFKFIEKHPDYEILKNSKIKNIDLSKLLEIINKRIEAFSEKDQIIGHSYFIELINSDESEDVKFQKLVSVFENNIIPLLEEIFYGDYEKIMTILSNSDKNQNKDNNFITKTKINKDSLAMYDDNVDIVNEYSYSININALQNPGNYQKIYDKK
;
A
#
# COMPACT_ATOMS: atom_id res chain seq x y z
N MET A 1 -18.77 22.72 -37.89
CA MET A 1 -19.30 21.99 -36.72
C MET A 1 -18.85 22.74 -35.49
N TYR A 2 -19.76 23.08 -34.58
CA TYR A 2 -19.47 23.86 -33.36
C TYR A 2 -19.82 23.01 -32.14
N ILE A 3 -19.05 23.13 -31.06
CA ILE A 3 -19.37 22.49 -29.78
C ILE A 3 -20.39 23.37 -29.04
N PRO A 4 -21.55 22.84 -28.61
CA PRO A 4 -22.57 23.64 -27.96
C PRO A 4 -22.21 23.93 -26.49
N ASN A 5 -22.65 25.09 -25.97
CA ASN A 5 -22.28 25.58 -24.62
C ASN A 5 -22.85 24.74 -23.46
N ASN A 6 -23.79 23.84 -23.73
CA ASN A 6 -24.37 22.93 -22.74
C ASN A 6 -23.68 21.56 -22.72
N LEU A 7 -22.60 21.37 -23.49
CA LEU A 7 -21.78 20.16 -23.43
C LEU A 7 -20.69 20.30 -22.36
N TYR A 8 -20.69 19.37 -21.41
CA TYR A 8 -19.64 19.23 -20.41
C TYR A 8 -18.87 17.94 -20.66
N ILE A 9 -17.54 18.01 -20.61
CA ILE A 9 -16.66 16.83 -20.70
C ILE A 9 -15.94 16.70 -19.37
N ILE A 10 -16.19 15.60 -18.67
CA ILE A 10 -15.56 15.24 -17.40
C ILE A 10 -14.73 13.98 -17.64
N GLY A 11 -13.43 14.08 -17.41
CA GLY A 11 -12.51 12.95 -17.47
C GLY A 11 -11.95 12.65 -16.08
N THR A 12 -11.73 11.37 -15.80
CA THR A 12 -10.94 10.91 -14.65
C THR A 12 -9.59 10.44 -15.16
N MET A 13 -8.52 10.80 -14.46
CA MET A 13 -7.16 10.40 -14.81
C MET A 13 -6.51 9.78 -13.58
N ASN A 14 -5.90 8.61 -13.76
CA ASN A 14 -5.03 8.01 -12.76
C ASN A 14 -3.65 8.65 -12.90
N THR A 15 -3.20 9.39 -11.88
CA THR A 15 -1.89 10.06 -11.92
C THR A 15 -0.72 9.13 -11.64
N ALA A 16 -0.97 7.93 -11.09
CA ALA A 16 0.07 6.92 -10.88
C ALA A 16 0.56 6.30 -12.20
N ASP A 17 -0.25 6.34 -13.25
CA ASP A 17 0.07 5.75 -14.56
C ASP A 17 0.84 6.74 -15.44
N LYS A 18 2.14 6.48 -15.61
CA LYS A 18 3.04 7.34 -16.40
C LYS A 18 2.89 7.16 -17.90
N SER A 19 2.18 6.14 -18.39
CA SER A 19 2.00 5.87 -19.82
C SER A 19 1.27 7.00 -20.58
N ILE A 20 0.59 7.88 -19.85
CA ILE A 20 -0.26 8.96 -20.41
C ILE A 20 0.47 10.32 -20.45
N THR A 21 1.64 10.43 -19.79
CA THR A 21 2.38 11.70 -19.61
C THR A 21 2.78 12.38 -20.93
N SER A 22 2.94 11.63 -22.02
CA SER A 22 3.37 12.14 -23.33
C SER A 22 2.22 12.67 -24.22
N MET A 23 0.95 12.39 -23.91
CA MET A 23 -0.22 12.82 -24.71
C MET A 23 -0.75 14.22 -24.32
N ASP A 24 -0.14 14.85 -23.32
CA ASP A 24 -0.85 15.64 -22.33
C ASP A 24 -0.87 17.16 -22.60
N THR A 25 0.09 17.71 -23.35
CA THR A 25 0.26 19.17 -23.47
C THR A 25 -0.94 19.89 -24.10
N ALA A 26 -1.63 19.25 -25.06
CA ALA A 26 -2.80 19.84 -25.72
C ALA A 26 -4.07 19.73 -24.86
N MET A 27 -4.20 18.67 -24.05
CA MET A 27 -5.32 18.49 -23.11
C MET A 27 -5.16 19.42 -21.91
N ARG A 28 -3.94 19.61 -21.41
CA ARG A 28 -3.62 20.54 -20.32
C ARG A 28 -4.07 21.99 -20.55
N ARG A 29 -4.19 22.41 -21.81
CA ARG A 29 -4.68 23.76 -22.18
C ARG A 29 -6.21 23.85 -22.29
N ARG A 30 -6.92 22.73 -22.43
CA ARG A 30 -8.36 22.67 -22.70
C ARG A 30 -9.19 22.22 -21.50
N PHE A 31 -8.56 21.55 -20.53
CA PHE A 31 -9.21 21.06 -19.33
C PHE A 31 -8.75 21.83 -18.09
N LYS A 32 -9.67 22.01 -17.14
CA LYS A 32 -9.33 22.39 -15.76
C LYS A 32 -9.06 21.11 -14.98
N PHE A 33 -7.88 21.02 -14.37
CA PHE A 33 -7.47 19.86 -13.57
C PHE A 33 -7.84 20.11 -12.11
N ILE A 34 -8.52 19.14 -11.51
CA ILE A 34 -8.89 19.15 -10.10
C ILE A 34 -8.33 17.87 -9.50
N GLU A 35 -7.24 18.00 -8.75
CA GLU A 35 -6.60 16.86 -8.07
C GLU A 35 -7.52 16.31 -6.97
N LYS A 36 -7.56 14.98 -6.87
CA LYS A 36 -8.30 14.25 -5.84
C LYS A 36 -7.33 13.36 -5.07
N HIS A 37 -6.82 13.90 -3.97
CA HIS A 37 -6.00 13.14 -3.02
C HIS A 37 -6.85 12.16 -2.20
N PRO A 38 -6.24 11.11 -1.61
CA PRO A 38 -6.89 10.30 -0.60
C PRO A 38 -7.46 11.18 0.51
N ASP A 39 -8.77 11.12 0.69
CA ASP A 39 -9.47 11.78 1.78
C ASP A 39 -9.47 10.90 3.05
N TYR A 40 -8.63 11.27 4.02
CA TYR A 40 -8.54 10.59 5.31
C TYR A 40 -9.75 10.87 6.21
N GLU A 41 -10.47 11.98 6.01
CA GLU A 41 -11.62 12.36 6.85
C GLU A 41 -12.80 11.40 6.64
N ILE A 42 -12.91 10.75 5.48
CA ILE A 42 -13.91 9.68 5.24
C ILE A 42 -13.70 8.49 6.20
N LEU A 43 -12.46 8.24 6.62
CA LEU A 43 -12.11 7.17 7.55
C LEU A 43 -12.07 7.63 9.01
N LYS A 44 -12.44 8.87 9.30
CA LYS A 44 -12.36 9.45 10.63
C LYS A 44 -13.31 8.73 11.59
N ASN A 45 -12.81 8.44 12.79
CA ASN A 45 -13.51 7.67 13.83
C ASN A 45 -13.81 6.21 13.44
N SER A 46 -13.34 5.73 12.30
CA SER A 46 -13.49 4.34 11.89
C SER A 46 -12.42 3.48 12.56
N LYS A 47 -12.87 2.59 13.46
CA LYS A 47 -12.00 1.68 14.18
C LYS A 47 -12.39 0.22 13.99
N ILE A 48 -11.40 -0.64 13.86
CA ILE A 48 -11.56 -2.10 13.82
C ILE A 48 -10.55 -2.69 14.80
N LYS A 49 -11.00 -3.38 15.85
CA LYS A 49 -10.15 -3.91 16.93
C LYS A 49 -9.18 -2.86 17.47
N ASN A 50 -9.71 -1.65 17.71
CA ASN A 50 -8.95 -0.47 18.14
C ASN A 50 -7.88 0.05 17.14
N ILE A 51 -7.85 -0.46 15.90
CA ILE A 51 -7.02 0.06 14.81
C ILE A 51 -7.72 1.28 14.22
N ASP A 52 -7.06 2.44 14.21
CA ASP A 52 -7.56 3.68 13.60
C ASP A 52 -7.20 3.71 12.11
N LEU A 53 -8.21 3.52 11.25
CA LEU A 53 -7.99 3.39 9.80
C LEU A 53 -7.50 4.68 9.15
N SER A 54 -7.98 5.83 9.65
CA SER A 54 -7.53 7.15 9.16
C SER A 54 -6.04 7.34 9.42
N LYS A 55 -5.59 7.09 10.67
CA LYS A 55 -4.17 7.24 11.03
C LYS A 55 -3.29 6.21 10.32
N LEU A 56 -3.79 4.98 10.19
CA LEU A 56 -3.08 3.90 9.50
C LEU A 56 -2.77 4.30 8.05
N LEU A 57 -3.79 4.70 7.29
CA LEU A 57 -3.62 5.09 5.89
C LEU A 57 -2.75 6.36 5.76
N GLU A 58 -2.97 7.36 6.61
CA GLU A 58 -2.21 8.61 6.59
C GLU A 58 -0.70 8.36 6.83
N ILE A 59 -0.35 7.53 7.82
CA ILE A 59 1.05 7.23 8.13
C ILE A 59 1.70 6.37 7.04
N ILE A 60 0.98 5.39 6.48
CA ILE A 60 1.48 4.60 5.35
C ILE A 60 1.78 5.53 4.16
N ASN A 61 0.84 6.40 3.78
CA ASN A 61 1.03 7.32 2.67
C ASN A 61 2.19 8.30 2.91
N LYS A 62 2.31 8.87 4.11
CA LYS A 62 3.46 9.72 4.48
C LYS A 62 4.80 9.01 4.33
N ARG A 63 4.85 7.71 4.63
CA ARG A 63 6.06 6.90 4.48
C ARG A 63 6.32 6.57 3.01
N ILE A 64 5.30 6.28 2.21
CA ILE A 64 5.42 6.09 0.76
C ILE A 64 6.01 7.34 0.11
N GLU A 65 5.46 8.53 0.42
CA GLU A 65 5.93 9.81 -0.10
C GLU A 65 7.41 10.11 0.23
N ALA A 66 7.97 9.50 1.26
CA ALA A 66 9.40 9.64 1.59
C ALA A 66 10.32 8.85 0.64
N PHE A 67 9.79 7.85 -0.06
CA PHE A 67 10.56 6.92 -0.90
C PHE A 67 10.07 6.84 -2.36
N SER A 68 8.97 7.53 -2.69
CA SER A 68 8.25 7.41 -3.97
C SER A 68 7.65 8.77 -4.37
N GLU A 69 7.11 8.87 -5.58
CA GLU A 69 6.49 10.09 -6.10
C GLU A 69 5.11 10.35 -5.47
N LYS A 70 4.71 11.63 -5.41
CA LYS A 70 3.45 12.10 -4.79
C LYS A 70 2.20 11.36 -5.30
N ASP A 71 2.22 10.91 -6.55
CA ASP A 71 1.08 10.29 -7.23
C ASP A 71 0.95 8.77 -7.00
N GLN A 72 1.90 8.16 -6.30
CA GLN A 72 1.94 6.70 -6.03
C GLN A 72 1.40 6.34 -4.63
N ILE A 73 0.57 7.21 -4.04
CA ILE A 73 -0.04 6.99 -2.71
C ILE A 73 -1.30 6.13 -2.75
N ILE A 74 -1.65 5.53 -1.62
CA ILE A 74 -2.79 4.61 -1.49
C ILE A 74 -4.10 5.39 -1.28
N GLY A 75 -5.13 5.05 -2.07
CA GLY A 75 -6.48 5.60 -1.94
C GLY A 75 -7.28 5.03 -0.76
N HIS A 76 -8.23 5.80 -0.24
CA HIS A 76 -9.12 5.36 0.85
C HIS A 76 -10.15 4.31 0.41
N SER A 77 -10.35 4.09 -0.90
CA SER A 77 -11.32 3.14 -1.46
C SER A 77 -11.18 1.74 -0.88
N TYR A 78 -9.95 1.27 -0.65
CA TYR A 78 -9.67 -0.05 -0.04
C TYR A 78 -10.29 -0.23 1.35
N PHE A 79 -10.58 0.86 2.06
CA PHE A 79 -11.10 0.83 3.43
C PHE A 79 -12.61 1.14 3.50
N ILE A 80 -13.24 1.56 2.39
CA ILE A 80 -14.65 1.96 2.37
C ILE A 80 -15.59 0.80 2.70
N GLU A 81 -15.33 -0.39 2.16
CA GLU A 81 -16.15 -1.57 2.43
C GLU A 81 -16.07 -2.01 3.90
N LEU A 82 -14.97 -1.68 4.60
CA LEU A 82 -14.77 -2.02 6.01
C LEU A 82 -15.62 -1.15 6.94
N ILE A 83 -15.93 0.08 6.53
CA ILE A 83 -16.66 1.05 7.35
C ILE A 83 -18.17 1.02 7.09
N ASN A 84 -18.58 0.68 5.87
CA ASN A 84 -19.98 0.70 5.45
C ASN A 84 -20.72 -0.62 5.69
N SER A 85 -20.05 -1.68 6.17
CA SER A 85 -20.71 -2.95 6.46
C SER A 85 -21.31 -2.97 7.89
N ASP A 86 -22.49 -3.55 8.05
CA ASP A 86 -23.12 -3.84 9.36
C ASP A 86 -22.61 -5.16 9.98
N GLU A 87 -21.42 -5.60 9.56
CA GLU A 87 -20.84 -6.87 9.99
C GLU A 87 -20.15 -6.76 11.36
N SER A 88 -19.91 -7.92 11.99
CA SER A 88 -19.17 -7.99 13.24
C SER A 88 -17.73 -7.49 13.09
N GLU A 89 -17.14 -7.05 14.20
CA GLU A 89 -15.77 -6.54 14.24
C GLU A 89 -14.74 -7.58 13.79
N ASP A 90 -14.99 -8.87 14.02
CA ASP A 90 -14.14 -9.97 13.54
C ASP A 90 -14.16 -10.10 12.02
N VAL A 91 -15.34 -9.98 11.40
CA VAL A 91 -15.47 -10.04 9.93
C VAL A 91 -14.79 -8.83 9.30
N LYS A 92 -15.00 -7.63 9.85
CA LYS A 92 -14.32 -6.41 9.41
C LYS A 92 -12.80 -6.53 9.53
N PHE A 93 -12.32 -7.16 10.60
CA PHE A 93 -10.89 -7.42 10.77
C PHE A 93 -10.34 -8.40 9.74
N GLN A 94 -11.06 -9.49 9.43
CA GLN A 94 -10.63 -10.41 8.36
C GLN A 94 -10.61 -9.72 7.00
N LYS A 95 -11.59 -8.86 6.71
CA LYS A 95 -11.55 -8.04 5.49
C LYS A 95 -10.34 -7.09 5.46
N LEU A 96 -9.99 -6.47 6.59
CA LEU A 96 -8.77 -5.65 6.70
C LEU A 96 -7.51 -6.48 6.43
N VAL A 97 -7.43 -7.71 6.95
CA VAL A 97 -6.34 -8.65 6.64
C VAL A 97 -6.27 -8.93 5.14
N SER A 98 -7.41 -9.24 4.51
CA SER A 98 -7.47 -9.49 3.07
C SER A 98 -7.07 -8.27 2.25
N VAL A 99 -7.46 -7.06 2.67
CA VAL A 99 -7.04 -5.79 2.03
C VAL A 99 -5.51 -5.64 2.09
N PHE A 100 -4.89 -5.95 3.23
CA PHE A 100 -3.44 -5.86 3.34
C PHE A 100 -2.72 -6.90 2.47
N GLU A 101 -3.17 -8.15 2.53
CA GLU A 101 -2.56 -9.28 1.81
C GLU A 101 -2.72 -9.16 0.28
N ASN A 102 -3.91 -8.78 -0.20
CA ASN A 102 -4.24 -8.85 -1.62
C ASN A 102 -4.20 -7.51 -2.34
N ASN A 103 -4.14 -6.39 -1.61
CA ASN A 103 -4.12 -5.06 -2.21
C ASN A 103 -2.94 -4.21 -1.75
N ILE A 104 -2.80 -3.95 -0.45
CA ILE A 104 -1.80 -2.99 0.05
C ILE A 104 -0.37 -3.50 -0.18
N ILE A 105 -0.06 -4.74 0.23
CA ILE A 105 1.28 -5.29 0.07
C ILE A 105 1.64 -5.45 -1.43
N PRO A 106 0.80 -6.06 -2.28
CA PRO A 106 1.08 -6.13 -3.72
C PRO A 106 1.25 -4.76 -4.39
N LEU A 107 0.46 -3.75 -3.99
CA LEU A 107 0.62 -2.39 -4.50
C LEU A 107 1.97 -1.78 -4.08
N LEU A 108 2.41 -2.00 -2.84
CA LEU A 108 3.73 -1.57 -2.38
C LEU A 108 4.85 -2.30 -3.16
N GLU A 109 4.68 -3.58 -3.47
CA GLU A 109 5.62 -4.32 -4.33
C GLU A 109 5.76 -3.68 -5.71
N GLU A 110 4.64 -3.26 -6.31
CA GLU A 110 4.64 -2.54 -7.59
C GLU A 110 5.31 -1.16 -7.48
N ILE A 111 4.94 -0.35 -6.48
CA ILE A 111 5.49 0.99 -6.27
C ILE A 111 7.01 0.95 -6.07
N PHE A 112 7.50 -0.04 -5.32
CA PHE A 112 8.92 -0.16 -4.96
C PHE A 112 9.70 -1.15 -5.82
N TYR A 113 9.13 -1.64 -6.92
CA TYR A 113 9.77 -2.58 -7.84
C TYR A 113 10.35 -3.82 -7.14
N GLY A 114 9.63 -4.33 -6.14
CA GLY A 114 10.08 -5.47 -5.32
C GLY A 114 11.16 -5.16 -4.28
N ASP A 115 11.44 -3.89 -3.96
CA ASP A 115 12.34 -3.51 -2.87
C ASP A 115 11.66 -3.72 -1.49
N TYR A 116 11.67 -4.98 -1.04
CA TYR A 116 11.02 -5.39 0.21
C TYR A 116 11.62 -4.73 1.46
N GLU A 117 12.84 -4.21 1.42
CA GLU A 117 13.42 -3.47 2.56
C GLU A 117 12.68 -2.14 2.76
N LYS A 118 12.31 -1.45 1.67
CA LYS A 118 11.47 -0.26 1.74
C LYS A 118 10.06 -0.60 2.21
N ILE A 119 9.46 -1.67 1.69
CA ILE A 119 8.12 -2.14 2.10
C ILE A 119 8.11 -2.46 3.60
N MET A 120 9.12 -3.20 4.08
CA MET A 120 9.33 -3.46 5.49
C MET A 120 9.45 -2.16 6.27
N THR A 121 10.24 -1.19 5.82
CA THR A 121 10.39 0.12 6.49
C THR A 121 9.05 0.87 6.59
N ILE A 122 8.23 0.83 5.54
CA ILE A 122 6.92 1.49 5.49
C ILE A 122 5.92 0.84 6.45
N LEU A 123 5.94 -0.49 6.56
CA LEU A 123 5.00 -1.25 7.38
C LEU A 123 5.51 -1.58 8.79
N SER A 124 6.79 -1.31 9.08
CA SER A 124 7.40 -1.57 10.39
C SER A 124 7.07 -0.49 11.41
N ASN A 125 7.18 -0.83 12.69
CA ASN A 125 7.19 0.17 13.75
C ASN A 125 8.52 0.94 13.76
N SER A 126 8.52 2.12 14.39
CA SER A 126 9.71 2.88 14.73
C SER A 126 10.57 2.23 15.83
N ASP A 127 10.07 1.19 16.50
CA ASP A 127 10.78 0.50 17.60
C ASP A 127 11.86 -0.48 17.05
N LYS A 128 13.13 -0.23 17.40
CA LYS A 128 14.28 -1.03 16.96
C LYS A 128 14.41 -2.37 17.72
N ASN A 129 13.64 -2.60 18.78
CA ASN A 129 13.74 -3.78 19.64
C ASN A 129 12.73 -4.89 19.32
N GLN A 130 12.22 -4.99 18.09
CA GLN A 130 11.16 -5.94 17.78
C GLN A 130 11.62 -7.39 17.62
N ASN A 131 10.79 -8.29 18.14
CA ASN A 131 10.69 -9.66 17.64
C ASN A 131 10.31 -9.63 16.16
N LYS A 132 11.16 -10.23 15.32
CA LYS A 132 10.98 -10.33 13.87
C LYS A 132 9.62 -10.93 13.46
N ASP A 133 9.01 -11.72 14.35
CA ASP A 133 7.72 -12.37 14.14
C ASP A 133 6.53 -11.39 14.00
N ASN A 134 6.70 -10.14 14.42
CA ASN A 134 5.64 -9.12 14.32
C ASN A 134 5.65 -8.34 12.99
N ASN A 135 6.66 -8.54 12.15
CA ASN A 135 6.74 -7.85 10.86
C ASN A 135 5.80 -8.51 9.85
N PHE A 136 5.08 -7.69 9.08
CA PHE A 136 4.18 -8.15 8.01
C PHE A 136 4.93 -8.87 6.87
N ILE A 137 6.22 -8.59 6.70
CA ILE A 137 7.10 -9.27 5.74
C ILE A 137 8.22 -9.94 6.52
N THR A 138 8.46 -11.22 6.25
CA THR A 138 9.60 -11.98 6.77
C THR A 138 10.73 -12.02 5.76
N LYS A 139 11.95 -11.74 6.24
CA LYS A 139 13.19 -11.86 5.47
C LYS A 139 13.93 -13.13 5.88
N THR A 140 14.08 -14.06 4.94
CA THR A 140 14.79 -15.34 5.15
C THR A 140 16.03 -15.42 4.28
N LYS A 141 17.15 -15.85 4.85
CA LYS A 141 18.39 -16.08 4.08
C LYS A 141 18.23 -17.35 3.26
N ILE A 142 18.52 -17.28 1.96
CA ILE A 142 18.40 -18.45 1.08
C ILE A 142 19.50 -19.45 1.45
N ASN A 143 19.09 -20.69 1.73
CA ASN A 143 20.03 -21.76 2.02
C ASN A 143 20.63 -22.29 0.71
N LYS A 144 21.92 -22.03 0.50
CA LYS A 144 22.65 -22.49 -0.70
C LYS A 144 22.66 -24.03 -0.82
N ASP A 145 22.62 -24.74 0.30
CA ASP A 145 22.62 -26.22 0.31
C ASP A 145 21.34 -26.80 -0.31
N SER A 146 20.23 -26.05 -0.28
CA SER A 146 18.97 -26.45 -0.92
C SER A 146 18.99 -26.35 -2.45
N LEU A 147 19.98 -25.62 -3.00
CA LEU A 147 20.19 -25.43 -4.43
C LEU A 147 21.26 -26.37 -5.00
N ALA A 148 21.88 -27.21 -4.16
CA ALA A 148 22.96 -28.13 -4.51
C ALA A 148 22.57 -29.24 -5.51
N MET A 149 21.30 -29.31 -5.94
CA MET A 149 20.85 -30.18 -7.04
C MET A 149 20.97 -29.53 -8.42
N TYR A 150 21.35 -28.26 -8.49
CA TYR A 150 21.63 -27.54 -9.73
C TYR A 150 23.15 -27.34 -9.89
N ASP A 151 23.59 -27.22 -11.14
CA ASP A 151 25.00 -27.06 -11.56
C ASP A 151 25.76 -26.05 -10.67
N ASP A 152 27.03 -26.31 -10.37
CA ASP A 152 27.86 -25.50 -9.45
C ASP A 152 28.00 -24.01 -9.89
N ASN A 153 27.52 -23.69 -11.10
CA ASN A 153 27.50 -22.37 -11.71
C ASN A 153 26.14 -21.63 -11.64
N VAL A 154 25.26 -21.97 -10.70
CA VAL A 154 24.05 -21.14 -10.48
C VAL A 154 24.44 -19.83 -9.82
N ASP A 155 24.41 -18.75 -10.60
CA ASP A 155 24.48 -17.38 -10.09
C ASP A 155 23.26 -17.09 -9.20
N ILE A 156 23.46 -17.15 -7.89
CA ILE A 156 22.43 -16.75 -6.92
C ILE A 156 22.27 -15.23 -7.02
N VAL A 157 21.22 -14.79 -7.72
CA VAL A 157 20.91 -13.37 -7.93
C VAL A 157 20.51 -12.67 -6.62
N ASN A 158 19.87 -13.39 -5.69
CA ASN A 158 19.35 -12.83 -4.44
C ASN A 158 19.84 -13.62 -3.22
N GLU A 159 20.38 -12.94 -2.21
CA GLU A 159 20.82 -13.58 -0.95
C GLU A 159 19.66 -13.88 0.02
N TYR A 160 18.52 -13.21 -0.18
CA TYR A 160 17.36 -13.27 0.69
C TYR A 160 16.09 -13.50 -0.12
N SER A 161 15.16 -14.26 0.48
CA SER A 161 13.77 -14.34 0.05
C SER A 161 12.88 -13.58 1.04
N TYR A 162 11.79 -13.03 0.51
CA TYR A 162 10.79 -12.30 1.28
C TYR A 162 9.45 -12.99 1.11
N SER A 163 8.66 -13.03 2.18
CA SER A 163 7.31 -13.57 2.14
C SER A 163 6.40 -12.83 3.11
N ILE A 164 5.11 -12.82 2.81
CA ILE A 164 4.09 -12.27 3.71
C ILE A 164 3.99 -13.14 4.96
N ASN A 165 4.00 -12.50 6.12
CA ASN A 165 3.80 -13.13 7.42
C ASN A 165 2.31 -13.11 7.78
N ILE A 166 1.62 -14.19 7.48
CA ILE A 166 0.18 -14.34 7.73
C ILE A 166 -0.13 -14.21 9.24
N ASN A 167 0.73 -14.71 10.12
CA ASN A 167 0.54 -14.59 11.56
C ASN A 167 0.61 -13.13 12.04
N ALA A 168 1.50 -12.34 11.44
CA ALA A 168 1.59 -10.91 11.75
C ALA A 168 0.37 -10.13 11.25
N LEU A 169 -0.19 -10.50 10.10
CA LEU A 169 -1.46 -9.93 9.60
C LEU A 169 -2.63 -10.26 10.52
N GLN A 170 -2.67 -11.46 11.09
CA GLN A 170 -3.75 -11.86 12.01
C GLN A 170 -3.67 -11.18 13.40
N ASN A 171 -2.66 -10.35 13.67
CA ASN A 171 -2.49 -9.65 14.94
C ASN A 171 -2.87 -8.16 14.83
N PRO A 172 -4.00 -7.72 15.42
CA PRO A 172 -4.44 -6.31 15.38
C PRO A 172 -3.40 -5.32 15.92
N GLY A 173 -2.61 -5.73 16.91
CA GLY A 173 -1.60 -4.88 17.53
C GLY A 173 -0.47 -4.49 16.58
N ASN A 174 -0.22 -5.27 15.52
CA ASN A 174 0.81 -4.93 14.53
C ASN A 174 0.41 -3.74 13.64
N TYR A 175 -0.89 -3.56 13.37
CA TYR A 175 -1.38 -2.39 12.64
C TYR A 175 -1.28 -1.11 13.47
N GLN A 176 -1.58 -1.19 14.76
CA GLN A 176 -1.50 -0.04 15.68
C GLN A 176 -0.06 0.49 15.78
N LYS A 177 0.91 -0.44 15.85
CA LYS A 177 2.34 -0.14 15.87
C LYS A 177 2.85 0.62 14.63
N ILE A 178 2.11 0.67 13.53
CA ILE A 178 2.50 1.47 12.36
C ILE A 178 2.45 2.96 12.70
N TYR A 179 1.43 3.43 13.41
CA TYR A 179 1.23 4.85 13.69
C TYR A 179 1.50 5.26 15.14
N ASP A 180 1.60 4.30 16.06
CA ASP A 180 1.95 4.58 17.45
C ASP A 180 3.41 5.06 17.55
N LYS A 181 3.58 6.36 17.82
CA LYS A 181 4.87 6.93 18.20
C LYS A 181 5.08 6.70 19.70
N LYS A 182 6.20 6.06 20.07
CA LYS A 182 6.78 6.23 21.40
C LYS A 182 7.77 7.39 21.37
#